data_AF-A0A2E1LTX4-F1
#
_entry.id   AF-A0A2E1LTX4-F1
#
_cell.length_a   1.000
_cell.length_b   1.000
_cell.length_c   1.000
_cell.angle_alpha   90.00
_cell.angle_beta   90.00
_cell.angle_gamma   90.00
#
_symmetry.space_group_name_H-M   'P 1'
#
loop_
_entity.id
_entity.type
_entity.pdbx_description
1 polymer ?
#
loop_
_entity_poly.entity_id
_entity_poly.type
_entity_poly.pdbx_seq_one_letter_code
_entity_poly.pdbx_strand_id
1 'polypeptide(L)'
;MSTRKPTILDNEAADFDYKLKETTGSLLVADSFASEVKGKKGLSRILKATGYSIDGFKAAYKYEAAFRQVIWLNFLLLIVLIFMPFAIYIKMLLLIVSFLSLIVELFNTGIEACVDHTSTEQHPLAKIAKDVGSAAQFLALLLLFVLWLMALFNVL
;
A
#
# COMPACT_ATOMS: atom_id res chain seq x y z
N MET A 1 31.48 54.77 -1.43
CA MET A 1 30.51 53.72 -1.83
C MET A 1 30.04 53.05 -0.53
N SER A 2 28.87 53.42 -0.02
CA SER A 2 28.39 53.01 1.32
C SER A 2 27.72 51.64 1.23
N THR A 3 28.34 50.61 1.81
CA THR A 3 27.75 49.28 1.97
C THR A 3 26.74 49.33 3.11
N ARG A 4 25.45 49.55 2.81
CA ARG A 4 24.38 49.39 3.81
C ARG A 4 24.37 47.93 4.27
N LYS A 5 24.50 47.70 5.58
CA LYS A 5 24.26 46.39 6.19
C LYS A 5 22.78 46.04 6.01
N PRO A 6 22.43 44.80 5.62
CA PRO A 6 21.04 44.38 5.53
C PRO A 6 20.36 44.48 6.89
N THR A 7 19.16 45.03 6.90
CA THR A 7 18.34 45.31 8.10
C THR A 7 17.55 44.05 8.46
N ILE A 8 17.11 43.91 9.71
CA ILE A 8 16.28 42.77 10.17
C ILE A 8 15.07 42.53 9.26
N LEU A 9 14.45 43.61 8.78
CA LEU A 9 13.30 43.57 7.87
C LEU A 9 13.64 42.99 6.48
N ASP A 10 14.89 43.15 6.02
CA ASP A 10 15.35 42.59 4.74
C ASP A 10 15.50 41.05 4.82
N ASN A 11 15.87 40.54 6.01
CA ASN A 11 16.02 39.10 6.24
C ASN A 11 14.66 38.38 6.43
N GLU A 12 13.70 39.01 7.11
CA GLU A 12 12.34 38.47 7.26
C GLU A 12 11.58 38.43 5.93
N ALA A 13 11.75 39.45 5.09
CA ALA A 13 11.16 39.47 3.76
C ALA A 13 11.75 38.37 2.85
N ALA A 14 13.05 38.10 2.96
CA ALA A 14 13.72 37.04 2.22
C ALA A 14 13.30 35.63 2.69
N ASP A 15 13.13 35.42 3.99
CA ASP A 15 12.65 34.16 4.57
C ASP A 15 11.19 33.88 4.16
N PHE A 16 10.35 34.91 4.15
CA PHE A 16 8.95 34.79 3.71
C PHE A 16 8.84 34.48 2.20
N ASP A 17 9.64 35.13 1.37
CA ASP A 17 9.69 34.87 -0.08
C ASP A 17 10.18 33.44 -0.38
N TYR A 18 11.19 32.97 0.36
CA TYR A 18 11.69 31.59 0.27
C TYR A 18 10.60 30.58 0.59
N LYS A 19 9.88 30.77 1.70
CA LYS A 19 8.80 29.90 2.15
C LYS A 19 7.60 29.89 1.19
N LEU A 20 7.28 31.03 0.59
CA LEU A 20 6.28 31.15 -0.47
C LEU A 20 6.69 30.38 -1.73
N LYS A 21 7.95 30.47 -2.13
CA LYS A 21 8.47 29.80 -3.32
C LYS A 21 8.50 28.28 -3.16
N GLU A 22 8.89 27.80 -1.99
CA GLU A 22 8.86 26.37 -1.62
C GLU A 22 7.43 25.82 -1.58
N THR A 23 6.51 26.55 -0.95
CA THR A 23 5.09 26.16 -0.87
C THR A 23 4.43 26.15 -2.24
N THR A 24 4.69 27.18 -3.06
CA THR A 24 4.16 27.28 -4.43
C THR A 24 4.75 26.20 -5.32
N GLY A 25 6.06 25.93 -5.24
CA GLY A 25 6.71 24.86 -5.98
C GLY A 25 6.14 23.48 -5.65
N SER A 26 5.97 23.17 -4.36
CA SER A 26 5.35 21.92 -3.92
C SER A 26 3.91 21.76 -4.39
N LEU A 27 3.11 22.83 -4.32
CA LEU A 27 1.72 22.83 -4.79
C LEU A 27 1.61 22.65 -6.32
N LEU A 28 2.45 23.34 -7.08
CA LEU A 28 2.49 23.22 -8.55
C LEU A 28 2.94 21.82 -9.01
N VAL A 29 3.90 21.22 -8.30
CA VAL A 29 4.35 19.85 -8.56
C VAL A 29 3.24 18.85 -8.23
N ALA A 30 2.55 19.00 -7.10
CA ALA A 30 1.43 18.14 -6.71
C ALA A 30 0.26 18.21 -7.72
N ASP A 31 -0.10 19.41 -8.18
CA ASP A 31 -1.14 19.60 -9.21
C ASP A 31 -0.73 19.04 -10.57
N SER A 32 0.55 19.14 -10.93
CA SER A 32 1.11 18.50 -12.14
C SER A 32 0.96 16.98 -12.10
N PHE A 33 1.34 16.33 -11.00
CA PHE A 33 1.18 14.87 -10.85
C PHE A 33 -0.29 14.45 -10.89
N ALA A 34 -1.16 15.16 -10.18
CA ALA A 34 -2.59 14.85 -10.14
C ALA A 34 -3.29 15.05 -11.51
N SER A 35 -2.86 16.05 -12.27
CA SER A 35 -3.40 16.36 -13.60
C SER A 35 -2.92 15.38 -14.68
N GLU A 36 -1.69 14.87 -14.59
CA GLU A 36 -1.15 13.86 -15.51
C GLU A 36 -1.91 12.52 -15.41
N VAL A 37 -2.39 12.19 -14.20
CA VAL A 37 -3.25 11.01 -13.94
C VAL A 37 -4.66 11.19 -14.54
N LYS A 38 -5.12 12.44 -14.77
CA LYS A 38 -6.52 12.76 -15.08
C LYS A 38 -6.86 12.86 -16.57
N GLY A 39 -5.94 12.54 -17.49
CA GLY A 39 -6.17 12.74 -18.92
C GLY A 39 -5.84 11.53 -19.81
N LYS A 40 -6.82 10.65 -20.05
CA LYS A 40 -6.99 9.84 -21.30
C LYS A 40 -8.20 8.90 -21.19
N LYS A 41 -9.19 9.01 -22.09
CA LYS A 41 -10.40 8.18 -22.13
C LYS A 41 -10.15 6.88 -22.93
N GLY A 42 -10.79 5.76 -22.53
CA GLY A 42 -10.85 4.50 -23.31
C GLY A 42 -10.02 3.30 -22.80
N LEU A 43 -9.91 2.24 -23.62
CA LEU A 43 -9.14 0.99 -23.38
C LEU A 43 -7.67 1.23 -22.99
N SER A 44 -7.08 2.33 -23.47
CA SER A 44 -5.73 2.76 -23.09
C SER A 44 -5.59 2.99 -21.57
N ARG A 45 -6.66 3.43 -20.88
CA ARG A 45 -6.67 3.58 -19.42
C ARG A 45 -6.66 2.24 -18.70
N ILE A 46 -7.37 1.24 -19.24
CA ILE A 46 -7.40 -0.11 -18.66
C ILE A 46 -6.02 -0.76 -18.78
N LEU A 47 -5.41 -0.71 -19.97
CA LEU A 47 -4.07 -1.25 -20.19
C LEU A 47 -3.01 -0.59 -19.30
N LYS A 48 -3.07 0.74 -19.13
CA LYS A 48 -2.17 1.45 -18.19
C LYS A 48 -2.46 1.10 -16.73
N ALA A 49 -3.72 1.00 -16.33
CA ALA A 49 -4.10 0.57 -14.99
C ALA A 49 -3.58 -0.84 -14.69
N THR A 50 -3.64 -1.77 -15.65
CA THR A 50 -3.03 -3.09 -15.53
C THR A 50 -1.52 -2.99 -15.35
N GLY A 51 -0.85 -2.08 -16.06
CA GLY A 51 0.57 -1.77 -15.85
C GLY A 51 0.88 -1.35 -14.41
N TYR A 52 0.13 -0.38 -13.88
CA TYR A 52 0.28 0.07 -12.49
C TYR A 52 0.00 -1.04 -11.48
N SER A 53 -0.98 -1.89 -11.72
CA SER A 53 -1.23 -3.07 -10.88
C SER A 53 -0.02 -4.02 -10.87
N ILE A 54 0.52 -4.34 -12.04
CA ILE A 54 1.70 -5.23 -12.16
C ILE A 54 2.90 -4.64 -11.42
N ASP A 55 3.12 -3.33 -11.55
CA ASP A 55 4.23 -2.65 -10.87
C ASP A 55 4.04 -2.66 -9.35
N GLY A 56 2.80 -2.48 -8.86
CA GLY A 56 2.45 -2.63 -7.44
C GLY A 56 2.73 -4.04 -6.91
N PHE A 57 2.30 -5.08 -7.63
CA PHE A 57 2.59 -6.48 -7.26
C PHE A 57 4.09 -6.78 -7.26
N LYS A 58 4.83 -6.31 -8.26
CA LYS A 58 6.29 -6.47 -8.33
C LYS A 58 6.99 -5.77 -7.18
N ALA A 59 6.57 -4.55 -6.85
CA ALA A 59 7.12 -3.79 -5.74
C ALA A 59 6.88 -4.52 -4.41
N ALA A 60 5.64 -4.91 -4.12
CA ALA A 60 5.30 -5.68 -2.92
C ALA A 60 6.11 -6.97 -2.82
N TYR A 61 6.21 -7.75 -3.91
CA TYR A 61 6.99 -9.00 -3.92
C TYR A 61 8.49 -8.76 -3.70
N LYS A 62 9.05 -7.72 -4.31
CA LYS A 62 10.49 -7.42 -4.23
C LYS A 62 10.87 -6.90 -2.84
N TYR A 63 10.11 -5.97 -2.29
CA TYR A 63 10.49 -5.25 -1.08
C TYR A 63 9.93 -5.88 0.20
N GLU A 64 8.75 -6.50 0.16
CA GLU A 64 8.11 -7.05 1.36
C GLU A 64 8.28 -8.56 1.51
N ALA A 65 8.96 -8.96 2.59
CA ALA A 65 9.12 -10.36 2.94
C ALA A 65 7.79 -11.02 3.37
N ALA A 66 6.96 -10.29 4.12
CA ALA A 66 5.64 -10.77 4.55
C ALA A 66 4.73 -11.07 3.35
N PHE A 67 4.69 -10.18 2.35
CA PHE A 67 3.94 -10.43 1.11
C PHE A 67 4.39 -11.70 0.37
N ARG A 68 5.70 -11.98 0.31
CA ARG A 68 6.20 -13.25 -0.26
C ARG A 68 5.71 -14.45 0.52
N GLN A 69 5.72 -14.40 1.86
CA GLN A 69 5.25 -15.48 2.71
C GLN A 69 3.76 -15.77 2.47
N VAL A 70 2.93 -14.72 2.41
CA VAL A 70 1.49 -14.85 2.18
C VAL A 70 1.20 -15.41 0.78
N ILE A 71 1.97 -15.01 -0.25
CA ILE A 71 1.87 -15.61 -1.59
C ILE A 71 2.17 -17.11 -1.55
N TRP A 72 3.30 -17.51 -0.96
CA TRP A 72 3.69 -18.93 -0.95
C TRP A 72 2.74 -19.79 -0.11
N LEU A 73 2.24 -19.25 1.00
CA LEU A 73 1.18 -19.88 1.80
C LEU A 73 -0.06 -20.12 0.94
N ASN A 74 -0.58 -19.07 0.29
CA ASN A 74 -1.78 -19.20 -0.54
C ASN A 74 -1.55 -20.11 -1.74
N PHE A 75 -0.37 -20.07 -2.37
CA PHE A 75 -0.01 -20.98 -3.46
C PHE A 75 -0.12 -22.44 -3.02
N LEU A 76 0.44 -22.79 -1.87
CA LEU A 76 0.36 -24.16 -1.33
C LEU A 76 -1.08 -24.54 -0.98
N LEU A 77 -1.83 -23.64 -0.34
CA LEU A 77 -3.23 -23.86 0.02
C LEU A 77 -4.10 -24.09 -1.24
N LEU A 78 -3.87 -23.35 -2.33
CA LEU A 78 -4.60 -23.54 -3.58
C LEU A 78 -4.26 -24.86 -4.27
N ILE A 79 -3.02 -25.33 -4.18
CA ILE A 79 -2.66 -26.69 -4.64
C ILE A 79 -3.47 -27.73 -3.85
N VAL A 80 -3.47 -27.63 -2.50
CA VAL A 80 -4.25 -28.54 -1.64
C VAL A 80 -5.74 -28.48 -1.99
N LEU A 81 -6.27 -27.28 -2.26
CA LEU A 81 -7.69 -27.06 -2.59
C LEU A 81 -8.16 -27.82 -3.84
N ILE A 82 -7.27 -27.97 -4.82
CA ILE A 82 -7.56 -28.70 -6.06
C ILE A 82 -7.78 -30.18 -5.77
N PHE A 83 -6.93 -30.79 -4.94
CA PHE A 83 -6.96 -32.22 -4.65
C PHE A 83 -7.96 -32.64 -3.58
N MET A 84 -8.42 -31.71 -2.72
CA MET A 84 -9.38 -32.03 -1.68
C MET A 84 -10.82 -32.22 -2.22
N PRO A 85 -11.59 -33.21 -1.71
CA PRO A 85 -12.95 -33.50 -2.15
C PRO A 85 -14.00 -32.57 -1.53
N PHE A 86 -13.71 -31.27 -1.44
CA PHE A 86 -14.66 -30.29 -0.93
C PHE A 86 -15.78 -29.99 -1.93
N ALA A 87 -16.98 -29.73 -1.41
CA ALA A 87 -18.07 -29.18 -2.20
C ALA A 87 -17.69 -27.83 -2.83
N ILE A 88 -18.26 -27.51 -3.99
CA ILE A 88 -17.87 -26.32 -4.78
C ILE A 88 -18.00 -25.01 -3.99
N TYR A 89 -19.03 -24.86 -3.15
CA TYR A 89 -19.23 -23.65 -2.36
C TYR A 89 -18.14 -23.48 -1.29
N ILE A 90 -17.62 -24.56 -0.71
CA ILE A 90 -16.48 -24.53 0.22
C ILE A 90 -15.23 -24.10 -0.54
N LYS A 91 -14.99 -24.66 -1.74
CA LYS A 91 -13.85 -24.26 -2.58
C LYS A 91 -13.89 -22.77 -2.95
N MET A 92 -15.06 -22.26 -3.32
CA MET A 92 -15.26 -20.83 -3.60
C MET A 92 -14.97 -19.97 -2.37
N LEU A 93 -15.44 -20.36 -1.19
CA LEU A 93 -15.19 -19.62 0.05
C LEU A 93 -13.69 -19.60 0.42
N LEU A 94 -13.00 -20.74 0.33
CA LEU A 94 -11.56 -20.86 0.57
C LEU A 94 -10.75 -20.04 -0.44
N LEU A 95 -11.17 -20.00 -1.70
CA LEU A 95 -10.57 -19.14 -2.72
C LEU A 95 -10.74 -17.66 -2.35
N ILE A 96 -11.95 -17.23 -1.97
CA ILE A 96 -12.24 -15.84 -1.60
C ILE A 96 -11.36 -15.40 -0.42
N VAL A 97 -11.28 -16.18 0.66
CA VAL A 97 -10.47 -15.79 1.83
C VAL A 97 -8.97 -15.82 1.53
N SER A 98 -8.53 -16.70 0.62
CA SER A 98 -7.14 -16.73 0.15
C SER A 98 -6.77 -15.42 -0.54
N PHE A 99 -7.60 -14.96 -1.47
CA PHE A 99 -7.41 -13.66 -2.13
C PHE A 99 -7.58 -12.48 -1.16
N LEU A 100 -8.51 -12.56 -0.22
CA LEU A 100 -8.68 -11.53 0.81
C LEU A 100 -7.38 -11.33 1.62
N SER A 101 -6.71 -12.41 2.03
CA SER A 101 -5.44 -12.31 2.76
C SER A 101 -4.32 -11.63 1.96
N LEU A 102 -4.30 -11.79 0.62
CA LEU A 102 -3.36 -11.12 -0.27
C LEU A 102 -3.70 -9.63 -0.46
N ILE A 103 -4.99 -9.31 -0.55
CA ILE A 103 -5.48 -7.93 -0.68
C ILE A 103 -5.15 -7.14 0.58
N VAL A 104 -5.40 -7.70 1.76
CA VAL A 104 -5.11 -7.03 3.03
C VAL A 104 -3.61 -6.85 3.22
N GLU A 105 -2.78 -7.82 2.83
CA GLU A 105 -1.32 -7.66 2.84
C GLU A 105 -0.85 -6.53 1.93
N LEU A 106 -1.38 -6.42 0.70
CA LEU A 106 -1.05 -5.32 -0.20
C LEU A 106 -1.43 -3.95 0.37
N PHE A 107 -2.56 -3.88 1.08
CA PHE A 107 -2.94 -2.66 1.80
C PHE A 107 -1.99 -2.37 2.96
N ASN A 108 -1.59 -3.39 3.73
CA ASN A 108 -0.62 -3.23 4.81
C ASN A 108 0.72 -2.68 4.27
N THR A 109 1.27 -3.32 3.23
CA THR A 109 2.47 -2.85 2.52
C THR A 109 2.33 -1.41 2.02
N GLY A 110 1.18 -1.08 1.42
CA GLY A 110 0.92 0.28 0.93
C GLY A 110 0.89 1.33 2.03
N ILE A 111 0.28 1.00 3.18
CA ILE A 111 0.25 1.87 4.36
C ILE A 111 1.67 2.05 4.92
N GLU A 112 2.43 0.96 5.07
CA GLU A 112 3.81 1.01 5.54
C GLU A 112 4.68 1.91 4.64
N ALA A 113 4.58 1.76 3.32
CA ALA A 113 5.31 2.60 2.37
C ALA A 113 4.93 4.09 2.48
N CYS A 114 3.65 4.42 2.64
CA CYS A 114 3.19 5.80 2.83
C CYS A 114 3.68 6.40 4.15
N VAL A 115 3.66 5.61 5.23
CA VAL A 115 4.12 6.03 6.56
C VAL A 115 5.65 6.21 6.57
N ASP A 116 6.39 5.31 5.93
CA ASP A 116 7.85 5.36 5.82
C ASP A 116 8.33 6.52 4.96
N HIS A 117 7.55 6.92 3.96
CA HIS A 117 7.87 8.11 3.19
C HIS A 117 7.70 9.42 3.99
N THR A 118 6.72 9.49 4.89
CA THR A 118 6.31 10.74 5.56
C THR A 118 6.96 10.98 6.92
N SER A 119 7.56 9.97 7.55
CA SER A 119 8.11 10.05 8.91
C SER A 119 9.63 9.84 8.93
N THR A 120 10.41 10.91 9.03
CA THR A 120 11.87 10.83 9.18
C THR A 120 12.33 10.57 10.62
N GLU A 121 11.45 10.80 11.61
CA GLU A 121 11.65 10.44 13.02
C GLU A 121 10.51 9.50 13.50
N GLN A 122 10.72 8.76 14.60
CA GLN A 122 9.69 7.88 15.15
C GLN A 122 8.49 8.68 15.68
N HIS A 123 7.43 8.80 14.87
CA HIS A 123 6.21 9.49 15.27
C HIS A 123 5.20 8.51 15.89
N PRO A 124 4.56 8.84 17.05
CA PRO A 124 3.56 7.96 17.67
C PRO A 124 2.40 7.56 16.75
N LEU A 125 1.92 8.47 15.89
CA LEU A 125 0.87 8.17 14.91
C LEU A 125 1.35 7.23 13.79
N ALA A 126 2.61 7.33 13.38
CA ALA A 126 3.19 6.43 12.37
C ALA A 126 3.21 5.00 12.89
N LYS A 127 3.56 4.82 14.17
CA LYS A 127 3.48 3.53 14.84
C LYS A 127 2.05 2.97 14.85
N ILE A 128 1.07 3.78 15.27
CA ILE A 128 -0.34 3.36 15.30
C ILE A 128 -0.83 2.92 13.91
N ALA A 129 -0.49 3.68 12.85
CA ALA A 129 -0.89 3.34 11.49
C ALA A 129 -0.36 1.96 11.06
N LYS A 130 0.92 1.66 11.35
CA LYS A 130 1.53 0.36 11.06
C LYS A 130 0.93 -0.77 11.90
N ASP A 131 0.74 -0.53 13.20
CA ASP A 131 0.18 -1.51 14.12
C ASP A 131 -1.25 -1.92 13.70
N VAL A 132 -2.08 -0.95 13.26
CA VAL A 132 -3.44 -1.22 12.77
C VAL A 132 -3.42 -1.98 11.45
N GLY A 133 -2.52 -1.63 10.52
CA GLY A 133 -2.35 -2.38 9.26
C GLY A 133 -1.96 -3.84 9.51
N SER A 134 -0.97 -4.06 10.38
CA SER A 134 -0.53 -5.40 10.79
C SER A 134 -1.65 -6.17 11.49
N ALA A 135 -2.46 -5.52 12.33
CA ALA A 135 -3.61 -6.15 12.98
C ALA A 135 -4.69 -6.58 11.98
N ALA A 136 -4.96 -5.78 10.94
CA ALA A 136 -5.88 -6.16 9.87
C ALA A 136 -5.38 -7.40 9.14
N GLN A 137 -4.09 -7.46 8.84
CA GLN A 137 -3.49 -8.62 8.19
C GLN A 137 -3.54 -9.88 9.06
N PHE A 138 -3.28 -9.75 10.35
CA PHE A 138 -3.44 -10.84 11.31
C PHE A 138 -4.87 -11.40 11.30
N LEU A 139 -5.90 -10.55 11.30
CA LEU A 139 -7.29 -10.99 11.25
C LEU A 139 -7.63 -11.69 9.93
N ALA A 140 -7.08 -11.23 8.80
CA ALA A 140 -7.27 -11.89 7.50
C ALA A 140 -6.64 -13.30 7.49
N LEU A 141 -5.44 -13.47 8.03
CA LEU A 141 -4.77 -14.76 8.16
C LEU A 141 -5.48 -15.68 9.18
N LEU A 142 -6.00 -15.12 10.28
CA LEU A 142 -6.79 -15.87 11.26
C LEU A 142 -8.08 -16.41 10.64
N LEU A 143 -8.79 -15.58 9.86
CA LEU A 143 -9.98 -16.00 9.14
C LEU A 143 -9.66 -17.10 8.11
N LEU A 144 -8.57 -16.94 7.35
CA LEU A 144 -8.05 -17.96 6.43
C LEU A 144 -7.82 -19.29 7.16
N PHE A 145 -7.10 -19.24 8.28
CA PHE A 145 -6.79 -20.41 9.10
C PHE A 145 -8.05 -21.11 9.62
N VAL A 146 -9.00 -20.36 10.21
CA VAL A 146 -10.25 -20.92 10.76
C VAL A 146 -11.09 -21.58 9.67
N LEU A 147 -11.25 -20.94 8.50
CA LEU A 147 -12.03 -21.52 7.41
C LEU A 147 -11.40 -22.78 6.83
N TRP A 148 -10.07 -22.82 6.71
CA TRP A 148 -9.35 -24.03 6.32
C TRP A 148 -9.53 -25.16 7.33
N LEU A 149 -9.43 -24.86 8.62
CA LEU A 149 -9.63 -25.86 9.68
C LEU A 149 -11.05 -26.43 9.66
N MET A 150 -12.07 -25.57 9.49
CA MET A 150 -13.47 -26.00 9.37
C MET A 150 -13.70 -26.87 8.12
N ALA A 151 -13.10 -26.50 6.98
CA ALA A 151 -13.20 -27.28 5.77
C ALA A 151 -12.56 -28.67 5.93
N LEU A 152 -11.38 -28.75 6.56
CA LEU A 152 -10.70 -30.01 6.84
C LEU A 152 -11.53 -30.89 7.79
N PHE A 153 -12.07 -30.32 8.87
CA PHE A 153 -12.94 -31.04 9.80
C PHE A 153 -14.24 -31.55 9.15
N ASN A 154 -14.71 -30.91 8.09
CA ASN A 154 -15.88 -31.37 7.37
C ASN A 154 -15.61 -32.62 6.49
N VAL A 155 -14.35 -32.87 6.13
CA VAL A 155 -13.93 -34.00 5.26
C VAL A 155 -13.37 -35.17 6.04
N LEU A 156 -12.74 -34.92 7.19
CA LEU A 156 -12.22 -35.95 8.11
C LEU A 156 -13.35 -36.57 8.95
#